data_AF-A0ABD2P9K9-F1
#
_entry.id   AF-A0ABD2P9K9-F1
#
_cell.length_a   1.000
_cell.length_b   1.000
_cell.length_c   1.000
_cell.angle_alpha   90.00
_cell.angle_beta   90.00
_cell.angle_gamma   90.00
#
_symmetry.space_group_name_H-M   'P 1'
#
loop_
_entity.id
_entity.type
_entity.pdbx_description
1 polymer ?
#
loop_
_entity_poly.entity_id
_entity_poly.type
_entity_poly.pdbx_seq_one_letter_code
_entity_poly.pdbx_strand_id
1 'polypeptide(L)'
;NNCNYQYQLLMGDININILDETTDYVQYYLNTMNELGFNSHINAYTRVDKNSQTCIDHIFPKSKKKNDDIHSTVLEVHLTDHYTIVARLPAAKVGTVVKKLSKEVRDYEGLKTYFISLDWDSM
;
A
#
# COMPACT_ATOMS: atom_id res chain seq x y z
N ASN A 1 22.31 -7.24 7.63
CA ASN A 1 21.96 -6.36 6.49
C ASN A 1 21.18 -5.14 6.98
N ASN A 2 21.86 -4.05 7.36
CA ASN A 2 21.20 -2.82 7.81
C ASN A 2 21.27 -1.75 6.72
N CYS A 3 20.38 -1.84 5.72
CA CYS A 3 20.10 -0.66 4.90
C CYS A 3 19.26 0.30 5.73
N ASN A 4 19.84 1.46 6.04
CA ASN A 4 19.24 2.43 6.95
C ASN A 4 18.26 3.33 6.17
N TYR A 5 17.11 2.78 5.77
CA TYR A 5 16.10 3.53 5.03
C TYR A 5 15.52 4.66 5.89
N GLN A 6 15.39 5.86 5.31
CA GLN A 6 14.73 6.99 5.98
C GLN A 6 13.21 6.81 6.02
N TYR A 7 12.65 6.29 4.94
CA TYR A 7 11.23 6.01 4.77
C TYR A 7 11.03 4.53 4.44
N GLN A 8 10.04 3.92 5.06
CA GLN A 8 9.47 2.64 4.66
C GLN A 8 8.02 2.90 4.28
N LEU A 9 7.57 2.35 3.16
CA LEU A 9 6.22 2.53 2.66
C LEU A 9 5.62 1.15 2.42
N LEU A 10 4.51 0.87 3.11
CA LEU A 10 3.64 -0.25 2.77
C LEU A 10 2.41 0.35 2.08
N MET A 11 2.13 -0.10 0.86
CA MET A 11 0.99 0.38 0.10
C MET A 11 0.48 -0.66 -0.89
N GLY A 12 -0.80 -0.55 -1.25
CA GLY A 12 -1.45 -1.40 -2.24
C GLY A 12 -2.81 -1.91 -1.77
N ASP A 13 -3.42 -2.74 -2.60
CA ASP A 13 -4.67 -3.43 -2.30
C ASP A 13 -4.42 -4.58 -1.32
N ILE A 14 -4.92 -4.44 -0.09
CA ILE A 14 -4.80 -5.43 0.99
C ILE A 14 -6.09 -6.26 1.11
N ASN A 15 -7.18 -5.87 0.44
CA ASN A 15 -8.51 -6.48 0.57
C ASN A 15 -9.04 -6.55 2.03
N ILE A 16 -8.66 -5.57 2.87
CA ILE A 16 -9.19 -5.39 4.22
C ILE A 16 -9.90 -4.04 4.24
N ASN A 17 -11.22 -4.02 4.45
CA ASN A 17 -11.97 -2.76 4.50
C ASN A 17 -11.78 -2.07 5.85
N ILE A 18 -10.89 -1.07 5.93
CA ILE A 18 -10.59 -0.40 7.20
C ILE A 18 -11.71 0.52 7.70
N LEU A 19 -12.74 0.77 6.89
CA LEU A 19 -13.94 1.50 7.31
C LEU A 19 -14.97 0.61 8.00
N ASP A 20 -14.77 -0.72 8.01
CA ASP A 20 -15.61 -1.64 8.78
C ASP A 20 -15.13 -1.71 10.24
N GLU A 21 -15.61 -0.75 11.04
CA GLU A 21 -15.30 -0.66 12.47
C GLU A 21 -15.95 -1.78 13.30
N THR A 22 -16.89 -2.55 12.74
CA THR A 22 -17.62 -3.59 13.47
C THR A 22 -16.85 -4.89 13.58
N THR A 23 -15.76 -5.02 12.83
CA THR A 23 -15.05 -6.29 12.64
C THR A 23 -13.71 -6.30 13.37
N ASP A 24 -13.54 -7.26 14.29
CA ASP A 24 -12.36 -7.34 15.17
C ASP A 24 -11.02 -7.45 14.42
N TYR A 25 -10.98 -8.15 13.29
CA TYR A 25 -9.73 -8.32 12.54
C TYR A 25 -9.24 -6.99 11.92
N VAL A 26 -10.14 -6.03 11.65
CA VAL A 26 -9.78 -4.70 11.16
C VAL A 26 -9.02 -3.94 12.24
N GLN A 27 -9.51 -3.98 13.48
CA GLN A 27 -8.83 -3.37 14.61
C GLN A 27 -7.49 -4.06 14.89
N TYR A 28 -7.45 -5.39 14.84
CA TYR A 28 -6.19 -6.14 14.97
C TYR A 28 -5.17 -5.74 13.90
N TYR A 29 -5.60 -5.60 12.64
CA TYR A 29 -4.76 -5.14 11.54
C TYR A 29 -4.20 -3.73 11.78
N LEU A 30 -5.06 -2.76 12.08
CA LEU A 30 -4.66 -1.37 12.32
C LEU A 30 -3.73 -1.23 13.52
N ASN A 31 -4.03 -1.95 14.62
CA ASN A 31 -3.19 -1.95 15.82
C ASN A 31 -1.82 -2.57 15.55
N THR A 32 -1.77 -3.70 14.85
CA THR A 32 -0.50 -4.35 14.47
C THR A 32 0.35 -3.41 13.61
N MET A 33 -0.26 -2.73 12.63
CA MET A 33 0.44 -1.75 11.80
C MET A 33 0.98 -0.59 12.64
N ASN A 34 0.16 -0.03 13.53
CA ASN A 34 0.54 1.06 14.41
C ASN A 34 1.69 0.67 15.35
N GLU A 35 1.63 -0.50 15.99
CA GLU A 35 2.68 -1.04 16.86
C GLU A 35 4.02 -1.19 16.14
N LEU A 36 3.99 -1.52 14.84
CA LEU A 36 5.18 -1.57 13.98
C LEU A 36 5.64 -0.18 13.50
N GLY A 37 4.95 0.90 13.87
CA GLY A 37 5.25 2.28 13.51
C GLY A 37 4.74 2.70 12.14
N PHE A 38 3.80 1.95 11.58
CA PHE A 38 3.14 2.24 10.31
C PHE A 38 1.76 2.85 10.57
N ASN A 39 1.57 4.13 10.22
CA ASN A 39 0.32 4.84 10.48
C ASN A 39 -0.56 4.85 9.23
N SER A 40 -1.88 4.64 9.36
CA SER A 40 -2.78 4.77 8.21
C SER A 40 -2.84 6.23 7.75
N HIS A 41 -2.53 6.48 6.48
CA HIS A 41 -2.57 7.81 5.86
C HIS A 41 -3.76 8.02 4.92
N ILE A 42 -4.53 6.97 4.62
CA ILE A 42 -5.76 7.04 3.83
C ILE A 42 -6.86 6.35 4.64
N ASN A 43 -7.96 7.08 4.87
CA ASN A 43 -9.16 6.57 5.54
C ASN A 43 -10.41 7.02 4.76
N ALA A 44 -10.35 6.94 3.43
CA ALA A 44 -11.40 7.31 2.49
C ALA A 44 -11.64 6.16 1.51
N TYR A 45 -12.79 6.16 0.82
CA TYR A 45 -13.11 5.11 -0.14
C TYR A 45 -12.04 5.01 -1.24
N THR A 46 -11.55 3.81 -1.48
CA THR A 46 -10.56 3.52 -2.53
C THR A 46 -11.12 2.55 -3.57
N ARG A 47 -12.17 1.80 -3.24
CA ARG A 47 -12.95 1.03 -4.21
C ARG A 47 -14.40 1.48 -4.13
N VAL A 48 -14.94 1.88 -5.27
CA VAL A 48 -16.31 2.36 -5.37
C VAL A 48 -16.98 1.66 -6.54
N ASP A 49 -17.98 0.85 -6.22
CA ASP A 49 -18.89 0.25 -7.19
C ASP A 49 -20.31 0.80 -6.99
N LYS A 50 -21.30 0.29 -7.74
CA LYS A 50 -22.68 0.78 -7.67
C LYS A 50 -23.38 0.50 -6.33
N ASN A 51 -22.90 -0.48 -5.58
CA ASN A 51 -23.53 -1.06 -4.40
C ASN A 51 -22.66 -0.96 -3.14
N SER A 52 -21.35 -0.69 -3.28
CA SER A 52 -20.38 -0.72 -2.21
C SER A 52 -19.33 0.39 -2.32
N GLN A 53 -18.90 0.87 -1.16
CA GLN A 53 -17.82 1.84 -1.02
C GLN A 53 -16.91 1.34 0.10
N THR A 54 -15.67 0.99 -0.24
CA THR A 54 -14.72 0.39 0.70
C THR A 54 -13.36 1.06 0.63
N CYS A 55 -12.62 1.03 1.73
CA CYS A 55 -11.22 1.46 1.79
C CYS A 55 -10.36 0.20 1.94
N ILE A 56 -9.86 -0.32 0.82
CA ILE A 56 -9.07 -1.56 0.78
C ILE A 56 -7.68 -1.38 0.20
N ASP A 57 -7.42 -0.21 -0.41
CA ASP A 57 -6.10 0.23 -0.84
C ASP A 57 -5.50 1.12 0.24
N HIS A 58 -4.38 0.70 0.80
CA HIS A 58 -3.81 1.38 1.95
C HIS A 58 -2.51 2.09 1.62
N ILE A 59 -2.23 3.15 2.38
CA ILE A 59 -0.91 3.77 2.45
C ILE A 59 -0.52 3.87 3.91
N PHE A 60 0.56 3.16 4.25
CA PHE A 60 1.15 3.08 5.57
C PHE A 60 2.62 3.51 5.48
N PRO A 61 2.92 4.81 5.64
CA PRO A 61 4.29 5.26 5.73
C PRO A 61 4.82 5.07 7.16
N LYS A 62 6.12 4.79 7.24
CA LYS A 62 6.91 4.80 8.46
C LYS A 62 8.14 5.65 8.21
N SER A 63 8.30 6.71 9.00
CA SER A 63 9.50 7.53 9.02
C SER A 63 10.19 7.46 10.38
N LYS A 64 11.51 7.64 10.37
CA LYS A 64 12.30 7.84 11.58
C LYS A 64 12.12 9.23 12.20
N LYS A 65 11.71 10.22 11.42
CA LYS A 65 11.48 11.57 11.93
C LYS A 65 9.98 11.72 12.20
N LYS A 66 9.67 12.17 13.42
CA LYS A 66 8.28 12.34 13.88
C LYS A 66 7.47 13.38 13.08
N ASN A 67 8.13 14.30 12.37
CA ASN A 67 7.49 15.43 11.67
C ASN A 67 7.85 15.49 10.17
N ASP A 68 8.05 14.34 9.52
CA ASP A 68 8.25 14.36 8.07
C ASP A 68 6.96 14.70 7.33
N ASP A 69 7.09 15.54 6.29
CA ASP A 69 6.00 16.04 5.45
C ASP A 69 5.52 14.98 4.45
N ILE A 70 5.04 13.84 4.96
CA ILE A 70 4.46 12.77 4.14
C ILE A 70 2.97 13.04 3.98
N HIS A 71 2.53 13.17 2.74
CA HIS A 71 1.11 13.39 2.42
C HIS A 71 0.58 12.24 1.60
N SER A 72 -0.70 11.92 1.80
CA SER A 72 -1.39 10.92 0.99
C SER A 72 -2.77 11.40 0.61
N THR A 73 -3.23 10.97 -0.56
CA THR A 73 -4.53 11.35 -1.08
C THR A 73 -5.08 10.25 -1.97
N VAL A 74 -6.40 10.26 -2.15
CA VAL A 74 -7.11 9.43 -3.09
C VAL A 74 -7.48 10.31 -4.28
N LEU A 75 -7.05 9.90 -5.47
CA LEU A 75 -7.48 10.50 -6.72
C LEU A 75 -8.73 9.76 -7.21
N GLU A 76 -9.88 10.40 -7.05
CA GLU A 76 -11.20 9.90 -7.46
C GLU A 76 -11.36 9.96 -8.99
N VAL A 77 -10.65 9.08 -9.68
CA VAL A 77 -10.71 8.95 -11.14
C VAL A 77 -11.25 7.57 -11.49
N HIS A 78 -12.31 7.53 -12.27
CA HIS A 78 -12.99 6.30 -12.70
C HIS A 78 -12.28 5.60 -13.87
N LEU A 79 -11.00 5.24 -13.70
CA LEU A 79 -10.26 4.42 -14.68
C LEU A 79 -10.50 2.93 -14.47
N THR A 80 -10.66 2.50 -13.22
CA THR A 80 -11.05 1.15 -12.79
C THR A 80 -12.13 1.27 -11.71
N ASP A 81 -12.54 0.15 -11.11
CA ASP A 81 -13.39 0.13 -9.91
C ASP A 81 -12.64 0.58 -8.64
N HIS A 82 -11.33 0.84 -8.72
CA HIS A 82 -10.51 1.42 -7.66
C HIS A 82 -10.05 2.84 -8.03
N TYR A 83 -10.14 3.75 -7.06
CA TYR A 83 -9.49 5.05 -7.08
C TYR A 83 -7.99 4.93 -6.85
N THR A 84 -7.23 5.81 -7.50
CA THR A 84 -5.77 5.79 -7.39
C THR A 84 -5.32 6.39 -6.07
N ILE A 85 -4.51 5.66 -5.30
CA ILE A 85 -3.89 6.16 -4.07
C ILE A 85 -2.52 6.76 -4.36
N VAL A 86 -2.22 7.93 -3.79
CA VAL A 86 -0.97 8.67 -4.02
C VAL A 86 -0.29 8.99 -2.70
N ALA A 87 1.00 8.70 -2.60
CA ALA A 87 1.87 9.18 -1.52
C ALA A 87 2.91 10.17 -2.04
N ARG A 88 2.99 11.34 -1.40
CA ARG A 88 4.04 12.33 -1.60
C ARG A 88 5.04 12.20 -0.46
N LEU A 89 6.26 11.79 -0.80
CA LEU A 89 7.38 11.74 0.13
C LEU A 89 8.27 12.99 -0.05
N PRO A 90 8.78 13.59 1.04
CA PRO A 90 9.73 14.69 0.92
C PRO A 90 11.03 14.18 0.29
N ALA A 91 11.51 14.93 -0.70
CA ALA A 91 12.76 14.59 -1.38
C ALA A 91 13.95 14.69 -0.40
N ALA A 92 14.87 13.73 -0.46
CA ALA A 92 16.16 13.91 0.16
C ALA A 92 16.88 15.10 -0.51
N LYS A 93 17.54 15.97 0.27
CA LYS A 93 18.45 16.97 -0.29
C LYS A 93 19.46 16.22 -1.16
N VAL A 94 19.48 16.51 -2.46
CA VAL A 94 20.35 15.82 -3.43
C VAL A 94 21.80 16.25 -3.15
N GLY A 95 22.49 15.49 -2.30
CA GLY A 95 23.95 15.37 -2.35
C GLY A 95 24.31 14.32 -3.40
N THR A 96 25.44 14.53 -4.09
CA THR A 96 26.03 13.75 -5.20
C THR A 96 25.39 12.39 -5.47
N VAL A 97 24.87 12.23 -6.69
CA VAL A 97 24.20 11.02 -7.24
C VAL A 97 24.83 9.72 -6.73
N VAL A 98 24.21 9.11 -5.73
CA VAL A 98 24.48 7.72 -5.38
C VAL A 98 23.77 6.86 -6.42
N LYS A 99 24.51 5.97 -7.11
CA LYS A 99 23.94 5.02 -8.07
C LYS A 99 22.76 4.30 -7.43
N LYS A 100 21.57 4.47 -8.02
CA LYS A 100 20.32 3.83 -7.60
C LYS A 100 20.49 2.31 -7.74
N LEU A 101 20.68 1.60 -6.63
CA LEU A 101 20.61 0.14 -6.56
C LEU A 101 19.15 -0.24 -6.32
N SER A 102 18.37 -0.39 -7.39
CA SER A 102 17.07 -1.07 -7.32
C SER A 102 17.27 -2.55 -7.61
N LYS A 103 16.89 -3.42 -6.67
CA LYS A 103 16.78 -4.86 -6.91
C LYS A 103 15.31 -5.21 -6.96
N GLU A 104 14.85 -5.59 -8.13
CA GLU A 104 13.53 -6.19 -8.33
C GLU A 104 13.68 -7.70 -8.21
N VAL A 105 12.85 -8.34 -7.38
CA VAL A 105 12.79 -9.80 -7.28
C VAL A 105 11.37 -10.19 -7.66
N ARG A 106 11.25 -10.94 -8.75
CA ARG A 106 9.99 -11.54 -9.20
C ARG A 106 10.19 -13.05 -9.26
N ASP A 107 9.32 -13.80 -8.59
CA ASP A 107 9.30 -15.26 -8.69
C ASP A 107 8.46 -15.68 -9.89
N TYR A 108 9.12 -15.76 -11.06
CA TYR A 108 8.47 -16.14 -12.30
C TYR A 108 8.05 -17.61 -12.34
N GLU A 109 8.71 -18.48 -11.59
CA GLU A 109 8.42 -19.92 -11.60
C GLU A 109 7.20 -20.24 -10.74
N GLY A 110 7.06 -19.57 -9.58
CA GLY A 110 5.82 -19.57 -8.80
C GLY A 110 4.63 -19.02 -9.59
N LEU A 111 4.83 -17.88 -10.29
CA LEU A 111 3.81 -17.27 -11.15
C LEU A 111 3.37 -18.19 -12.30
N LYS A 112 4.31 -18.82 -13.02
CA LYS A 112 3.98 -19.77 -14.09
C LYS A 112 3.22 -20.99 -13.56
N THR A 113 3.65 -21.54 -12.43
CA THR A 113 2.97 -22.68 -11.80
C THR A 113 1.52 -22.33 -11.48
N TYR A 114 1.30 -21.14 -10.93
CA TYR A 114 -0.03 -20.61 -10.66
C TYR A 114 -0.85 -20.42 -11.95
N PHE A 115 -0.27 -19.80 -12.99
CA PHE A 115 -0.94 -19.60 -14.29
C PHE A 115 -1.31 -20.92 -14.98
N ILE A 116 -0.49 -21.97 -14.86
CA ILE A 116 -0.77 -23.30 -15.41
C ILE A 116 -1.85 -24.02 -14.58
N SER A 117 -1.92 -23.75 -13.27
CA SER A 117 -2.94 -24.32 -12.38
C SER A 117 -4.32 -23.67 -12.52
N LEU A 118 -4.41 -22.51 -13.15
CA LEU A 118 -5.66 -21.86 -13.48
C LEU A 118 -6.22 -22.45 -14.78
N ASP A 119 -7.27 -23.23 -14.67
CA ASP A 119 -8.01 -23.78 -15.81
C ASP A 119 -8.91 -22.70 -16.41
N TRP A 120 -8.39 -21.99 -17.42
CA TRP A 120 -9.09 -20.91 -18.10
C TRP A 120 -10.28 -21.39 -18.95
N ASP A 121 -10.40 -22.70 -19.19
CA ASP A 121 -11.50 -23.30 -19.95
C ASP A 121 -12.76 -23.54 -19.09
N SER A 122 -12.72 -23.20 -17.79
CA SER A 122 -13.82 -23.37 -16.84
C SER A 122 -14.53 -22.06 -16.44
N MET A 123 -14.22 -20.93 -17.12
CA MET A 123 -14.90 -19.63 -16.96
C MET A 123 -15.84 -19.29 -18.11
#